data_AF-A0A239GM06-F1
#
_entry.id   AF-A0A239GM06-F1
#
_cell.length_a   1.000
_cell.length_b   1.000
_cell.length_c   1.000
_cell.angle_alpha   90.00
_cell.angle_beta   90.00
_cell.angle_gamma   90.00
#
_symmetry.space_group_name_H-M   'P 1'
#
loop_
_entity.id
_entity.type
_entity.pdbx_description
1 polymer ?
#
loop_
_entity_poly.entity_id
_entity_poly.type
_entity_poly.pdbx_seq_one_letter_code
_entity_poly.pdbx_strand_id
1 'polypeptide(L)' 'MNKILEILKPYGRPTPKEEAVLDAVLERVGRKLLTPEDAIDEIIERLDWPLERAAAEVDGYLE' A
#
# COMPACT_ATOMS: atom_id res chain seq x y z
N MET A 1 -7.65 -2.59 12.82
CA MET A 1 -7.42 -4.01 13.23
C MET A 1 -8.07 -5.14 12.40
N ASN A 2 -9.40 -5.38 12.29
CA ASN A 2 -9.89 -6.59 11.55
C ASN A 2 -10.24 -6.37 10.05
N LYS A 3 -10.60 -5.16 9.62
CA LYS A 3 -11.03 -4.90 8.23
C LYS A 3 -9.89 -4.95 7.20
N ILE A 4 -8.71 -4.46 7.56
CA ILE A 4 -7.54 -4.40 6.65
C ILE A 4 -7.13 -5.81 6.22
N LEU A 5 -6.98 -6.72 7.18
CA LEU A 5 -6.63 -8.12 6.91
C LEU A 5 -7.71 -8.84 6.08
N GLU A 6 -8.97 -8.46 6.22
CA GLU A 6 -10.08 -8.98 5.40
C GLU A 6 -10.03 -8.46 3.97
N ILE A 7 -9.64 -7.20 3.77
CA ILE A 7 -9.43 -6.60 2.43
C ILE A 7 -8.22 -7.22 1.74
N LEU A 8 -7.13 -7.50 2.47
CA LEU A 8 -5.89 -8.03 1.88
C LEU A 8 -5.94 -9.54 1.56
N LYS A 9 -6.79 -10.30 2.27
CA LYS A 9 -6.98 -11.75 2.07
C LYS A 9 -7.15 -12.20 0.61
N PRO A 10 -8.01 -11.57 -0.22
CA PRO A 10 -8.22 -11.98 -1.61
C PRO A 10 -7.04 -11.67 -2.55
N TYR A 11 -6.18 -10.71 -2.21
CA TYR A 11 -5.17 -10.18 -3.12
C TYR A 11 -3.84 -10.97 -3.15
N GLY A 12 -3.71 -11.96 -2.26
CA GLY A 12 -2.47 -12.73 -2.13
C GLY A 12 -1.30 -11.88 -1.64
N ARG A 13 -0.12 -12.48 -1.55
CA ARG A 13 1.09 -11.72 -1.20
C ARG A 13 1.62 -10.98 -2.43
N PRO A 14 2.11 -9.73 -2.29
CA PRO A 14 2.85 -9.07 -3.35
C PRO A 14 4.04 -9.92 -3.80
N THR A 15 4.38 -9.86 -5.09
CA THR A 15 5.63 -10.41 -5.60
C THR A 15 6.81 -9.59 -5.09
N PRO A 16 8.05 -10.12 -5.12
CA PRO A 16 9.23 -9.39 -4.65
C PRO A 16 9.45 -8.04 -5.35
N LYS A 17 9.02 -7.92 -6.61
CA LYS A 17 9.10 -6.68 -7.37
C LYS A 17 8.06 -5.66 -6.91
N GLU A 18 6.85 -6.11 -6.65
CA GLU A 18 5.78 -5.25 -6.12
C GLU A 18 6.09 -4.79 -4.70
N GLU A 19 6.61 -5.69 -3.87
CA GLU A 19 7.04 -5.39 -2.50
C GLU A 19 8.12 -4.30 -2.47
N ALA A 20 9.10 -4.36 -3.38
CA ALA A 20 10.13 -3.31 -3.48
C ALA A 20 9.56 -1.92 -3.85
N VAL A 21 8.52 -1.88 -4.69
CA VAL A 21 7.85 -0.61 -5.05
C VAL A 21 7.00 -0.12 -3.89
N LEU A 22 6.24 -1.01 -3.26
CA LEU A 22 5.42 -0.70 -2.09
C LEU A 22 6.29 -0.14 -0.96
N ASP A 23 7.39 -0.82 -0.62
CA ASP A 23 8.32 -0.40 0.43
C ASP A 23 8.92 0.99 0.13
N ALA A 24 9.30 1.25 -1.13
CA ALA A 24 9.79 2.57 -1.55
C ALA A 24 8.73 3.68 -1.42
N VAL A 25 7.45 3.38 -1.68
CA VAL A 25 6.35 4.33 -1.52
C VAL A 25 6.08 4.57 -0.03
N LEU A 26 5.96 3.51 0.76
CA LEU A 26 5.72 3.59 2.21
C LEU A 26 6.86 4.29 2.95
N GLU A 27 8.12 4.08 2.55
CA GLU A 27 9.26 4.80 3.11
C GLU A 27 9.10 6.33 2.94
N ARG A 28 8.60 6.78 1.79
CA ARG A 28 8.35 8.22 1.55
C ARG A 28 7.24 8.76 2.45
N VAL A 29 6.21 7.96 2.73
CA VAL A 29 5.16 8.29 3.69
C VAL A 29 5.72 8.41 5.11
N GLY A 30 6.52 7.44 5.55
CA GLY A 30 7.17 7.45 6.87
C GLY A 30 8.10 8.65 7.07
N ARG A 31 8.75 9.11 5.99
CA ARG A 31 9.56 10.34 5.98
C ARG A 31 8.76 11.63 5.86
N LYS A 32 7.43 11.56 5.79
CA LYS A 32 6.50 12.70 5.55
C LYS A 32 6.80 13.46 4.26
N LEU A 33 7.40 12.79 3.29
CA LEU A 33 7.68 13.33 1.94
C LEU A 33 6.54 13.06 0.97
N LEU A 34 5.61 12.18 1.35
CA LEU A 34 4.43 11.79 0.58
C LEU A 34 3.24 11.69 1.52
N THR A 35 2.08 12.17 1.09
CA THR A 35 0.85 12.00 1.88
C THR A 35 0.34 10.56 1.74
N PRO A 36 -0.46 10.05 2.69
CA PRO A 36 -1.08 8.73 2.57
C PRO A 36 -1.96 8.62 1.31
N GLU A 37 -2.66 9.69 0.94
CA GLU A 37 -3.52 9.73 -0.24
C GLU A 37 -2.70 9.64 -1.53
N ASP A 38 -1.62 10.43 -1.65
CA ASP A 38 -0.70 10.34 -2.79
C ASP A 38 0.01 8.98 -2.88
N ALA A 39 0.29 8.35 -1.73
CA ALA A 39 0.89 7.03 -1.69
C ALA A 39 -0.03 5.94 -2.23
N ILE A 40 -1.32 6.03 -1.90
CA ILE A 40 -2.35 5.14 -2.44
C ILE A 40 -2.41 5.27 -3.96
N ASP A 41 -2.42 6.51 -4.49
CA ASP A 41 -2.43 6.77 -5.93
C ASP A 41 -1.18 6.20 -6.61
N GLU A 42 0.03 6.45 -6.06
CA GLU A 42 1.27 5.86 -6.62
C GLU A 42 1.27 4.33 -6.61
N ILE A 43 0.69 3.69 -5.59
CA ILE A 43 0.58 2.24 -5.52
C ILE A 43 -0.37 1.73 -6.61
N ILE A 44 -1.53 2.36 -6.78
CA ILE A 44 -2.50 2.02 -7.83
C ILE A 44 -1.85 2.16 -9.21
N GLU A 45 -1.21 3.29 -9.49
CA GLU A 45 -0.63 3.56 -10.81
C GLU A 45 0.57 2.66 -11.13
N ARG A 46 1.42 2.36 -10.14
CA ARG A 46 2.68 1.62 -10.39
C ARG A 46 2.52 0.11 -10.30
N LEU A 47 1.59 -0.36 -9.47
CA LEU A 47 1.36 -1.78 -9.24
C LEU A 47 0.08 -2.30 -9.90
N ASP A 48 -0.73 -1.42 -10.49
CA ASP A 48 -2.06 -1.74 -11.05
C ASP A 48 -2.97 -2.37 -9.98
N TRP A 49 -2.80 -1.95 -8.73
CA TRP A 49 -3.54 -2.49 -7.59
C TRP A 49 -4.89 -1.81 -7.43
N PRO A 50 -5.91 -2.52 -6.95
CA PRO A 50 -7.19 -1.90 -6.64
C PRO A 50 -7.06 -0.98 -5.43
N LEU A 51 -7.84 0.11 -5.44
CA LEU A 51 -7.86 1.15 -4.41
C LEU A 51 -7.97 0.58 -2.99
N GLU A 52 -8.86 -0.38 -2.78
CA GLU A 52 -9.06 -1.00 -1.47
C GLU A 52 -7.81 -1.70 -0.93
N ARG A 53 -7.03 -2.37 -1.80
CA ARG A 53 -5.77 -3.02 -1.42
C ARG A 53 -4.71 -1.97 -1.11
N ALA A 54 -4.55 -0.99 -1.99
CA ALA A 54 -3.56 0.08 -1.83
C ALA A 54 -3.80 0.87 -0.53
N ALA A 55 -5.06 1.24 -0.27
CA ALA A 55 -5.47 1.90 0.96
C ALA A 55 -5.21 1.03 2.19
N ALA A 56 -5.52 -0.26 2.13
CA ALA A 56 -5.29 -1.20 3.23
C ALA A 56 -3.80 -1.33 3.59
N GLU A 57 -2.89 -1.36 2.60
CA GLU A 57 -1.45 -1.45 2.84
C GLU A 57 -0.88 -0.16 3.45
N VAL A 58 -1.32 1.00 2.95
CA VAL A 58 -0.90 2.31 3.49
C VAL A 58 -1.44 2.53 4.90
N ASP A 59 -2.71 2.19 5.15
CA ASP A 59 -3.33 2.28 6.48
C ASP A 59 -2.64 1.32 7.48
N GLY A 60 -2.37 0.08 7.05
CA GLY A 60 -1.65 -0.91 7.86
C GLY A 60 -0.19 -0.56 8.16
N TYR A 61 0.44 0.30 7.36
CA TYR A 61 1.77 0.84 7.63
C TYR A 61 1.76 2.00 8.64
N LEU A 62 0.64 2.74 8.73
CA LEU A 62 0.47 3.89 9.62
C LEU A 62 -0.09 3.53 11.00
N GLU A 63 -0.82 2.40 11.13
CA GLU A 63 -1.23 1.78 12.42
C GLU A 63 -0.01 1.25 13.21
#